data_AF-A0A1S2IMN9-F1
#
_entry.id   AF-A0A1S2IMN9-F1
#
_cell.length_a   1.000
_cell.length_b   1.000
_cell.length_c   1.000
_cell.angle_alpha   90.00
_cell.angle_beta   90.00
_cell.angle_gamma   90.00
#
_symmetry.space_group_name_H-M   'P 1'
#
loop_
_entity.id
_entity.type
_entity.pdbx_description
1 polymer ?
#
loop_
_entity_poly.entity_id
_entity_poly.type
_entity_poly.pdbx_seq_one_letter_code
_entity_poly.pdbx_strand_id
1 'polypeptide(L)' 'MLIIRCTDNLPEVGSGYVCMVGVRSLRHMTTMDMVYAMQAVGVQYKNLNATGFYAALDSLSIPRSALKTGADWSGR' A
#
# COMPACT_ATOMS: atom_id res chain seq x y z
N MET A 1 -2.56 4.30 10.21
CA MET A 1 -1.94 3.41 9.21
C MET A 1 -3.02 2.49 8.68
N LEU A 2 -2.98 2.15 7.40
CA LEU A 2 -4.00 1.37 6.70
C LEU A 2 -3.30 0.39 5.76
N ILE A 3 -3.81 -0.82 5.64
CA ILE A 3 -3.41 -1.75 4.59
C ILE A 3 -4.35 -1.55 3.40
N ILE A 4 -3.77 -1.32 2.23
CA ILE A 4 -4.50 -1.19 0.98
C ILE A 4 -4.03 -2.28 0.02
N ARG A 5 -4.99 -3.02 -0.53
CA ARG A 5 -4.78 -3.87 -1.70
C ARG A 5 -5.38 -3.22 -2.93
N CYS A 6 -4.58 -3.06 -3.97
CA CYS A 6 -5.09 -2.71 -5.28
C CYS A 6 -5.66 -3.98 -5.96
N THR A 7 -6.93 -3.93 -6.37
CA THR A 7 -7.57 -5.02 -7.11
C THR A 7 -7.18 -5.01 -8.59
N ASP A 8 -6.81 -3.85 -9.11
CA ASP A 8 -6.48 -3.64 -10.51
C ASP A 8 -4.97 -3.79 -10.76
N ASN A 9 -4.59 -3.83 -12.04
CA ASN A 9 -3.20 -3.83 -12.46
C ASN A 9 -2.60 -2.41 -12.38
N LEU A 10 -1.50 -2.26 -11.63
CA LEU A 10 -0.74 -1.01 -11.58
C LEU A 10 0.47 -1.11 -12.52
N PRO A 11 0.72 -0.11 -13.39
CA PRO A 11 1.89 -0.09 -14.28
C PRO A 11 3.23 -0.26 -13.56
N GLU A 12 3.35 0.20 -12.31
CA GLU A 12 4.60 0.22 -11.56
C GLU A 12 4.96 -1.14 -10.94
N VAL A 13 3.95 -1.94 -10.56
CA VAL A 13 4.12 -3.09 -9.66
C VAL A 13 3.29 -4.32 -10.05
N GLY A 14 2.43 -4.21 -11.06
CA GLY A 14 1.55 -5.27 -11.51
C GLY A 14 0.23 -5.35 -10.75
N SER A 15 -0.44 -6.51 -10.83
CA SER A 15 -1.75 -6.75 -10.22
C SER A 15 -1.62 -7.27 -8.79
N GLY A 16 -2.63 -6.97 -7.97
CA GLY A 16 -2.72 -7.51 -6.61
C GLY A 16 -1.72 -6.91 -5.61
N TYR A 17 -1.19 -5.71 -5.90
CA TYR A 17 -0.26 -5.04 -5.00
C TYR A 17 -0.89 -4.75 -3.63
N VAL A 18 -0.21 -5.13 -2.55
CA VAL A 18 -0.65 -4.88 -1.18
C VAL A 18 0.41 -4.08 -0.44
N CYS A 19 0.03 -2.92 0.09
CA CYS A 19 0.94 -2.11 0.88
C CYS A 19 0.28 -1.59 2.14
N MET A 20 1.07 -1.45 3.20
CA MET A 20 0.73 -0.62 4.33
C MET A 20 1.09 0.83 4.02
N VAL A 21 0.13 1.72 4.21
CA VAL A 21 0.31 3.15 4.03
C VAL A 21 0.06 3.91 5.33
N GLY A 22 0.81 4.99 5.47
CA GLY A 22 0.66 6.01 6.50
C GLY A 22 0.98 7.37 5.90
N VAL A 23 0.81 8.43 6.68
CA VAL A 23 1.18 9.78 6.24
C VAL A 23 2.66 9.80 5.88
N ARG A 24 2.97 10.03 4.60
CA ARG A 24 4.33 10.01 4.05
C ARG A 24 5.11 8.71 4.35
N SER A 25 4.44 7.56 4.38
CA SER A 25 5.09 6.27 4.53
C SER A 25 4.37 5.18 3.73
N LEU A 26 5.13 4.33 3.06
CA LEU A 26 4.62 3.19 2.29
C LEU A 26 5.53 1.99 2.50
N ARG A 27 4.94 0.85 2.85
CA ARG A 27 5.64 -0.43 2.94
C ARG A 27 4.89 -1.51 2.19
N HIS A 28 5.54 -2.11 1.20
CA HIS A 28 5.01 -3.25 0.47
C HIS A 28 4.92 -4.47 1.40
N MET A 29 3.78 -5.15 1.39
CA MET A 29 3.59 -6.40 2.13
C MET A 29 3.69 -7.57 1.17
N THR A 30 4.85 -8.22 1.19
CA THR A 30 5.21 -9.28 0.25
C THR A 30 4.60 -10.63 0.59
N THR A 31 4.24 -10.86 1.86
CA THR A 31 3.63 -12.11 2.32
C THR A 31 2.30 -11.86 3.01
N MET A 32 1.40 -12.85 2.91
CA MET A 32 0.12 -12.83 3.63
C MET A 32 0.31 -12.77 5.14
N ASP A 33 1.37 -13.38 5.67
CA ASP A 33 1.66 -13.33 7.11
C ASP A 33 1.90 -11.90 7.61
N MET A 34 2.53 -11.04 6.81
CA MET A 34 2.67 -9.62 7.15
C MET A 34 1.31 -8.92 7.21
N VAL A 35 0.40 -9.26 6.28
CA VAL A 35 -0.97 -8.72 6.28
C VAL A 35 -1.70 -9.15 7.55
N TYR A 36 -1.66 -10.44 7.89
CA TYR A 36 -2.34 -10.99 9.05
C TYR A 36 -1.76 -10.46 10.37
N ALA A 37 -0.43 -10.34 10.48
CA ALA A 37 0.22 -9.77 11.64
C ALA A 37 -0.27 -8.33 11.90
N MET A 38 -0.41 -7.54 10.84
CA MET A 38 -0.84 -6.15 10.94
C MET A 38 -2.35 -6.02 11.22
N GLN A 39 -3.16 -6.90 10.64
CA GLN A 39 -4.58 -7.02 11.00
C GLN A 39 -4.78 -7.43 12.46
N ALA A 40 -3.94 -8.33 13.00
CA ALA A 40 -4.00 -8.77 14.39
C ALA A 40 -3.71 -7.62 15.38
N VAL A 41 -2.91 -6.64 14.97
CA VAL A 41 -2.64 -5.40 15.73
C VAL A 41 -3.72 -4.32 15.47
N GLY A 42 -4.78 -4.67 14.74
CA GLY A 42 -5.93 -3.79 14.49
C GLY A 42 -5.76 -2.84 13.31
N VAL A 43 -4.75 -3.03 12.45
CA VAL A 43 -4.62 -2.24 11.23
C VAL A 43 -5.71 -2.61 10.25
N GLN A 44 -6.50 -1.62 9.83
CA GLN A 44 -7.58 -1.84 8.88
C GLN A 44 -7.05 -2.31 7.53
N TYR A 45 -7.84 -3.13 6.84
CA TYR A 45 -7.55 -3.64 5.52
C TYR A 45 -8.65 -3.21 4.55
N LYS A 46 -8.27 -2.61 3.42
CA LYS A 46 -9.20 -2.14 2.39
C LYS A 46 -8.75 -2.57 1.01
N ASN A 47 -9.71 -2.97 0.18
CA ASN A 47 -9.50 -3.19 -1.25
C ASN A 47 -9.92 -1.93 -2.00
N LEU A 48 -9.07 -1.45 -2.91
CA LEU A 48 -9.34 -0.30 -3.77
C LEU A 48 -9.04 -0.64 -5.23
N ASN A 49 -9.75 0.00 -6.15
CA ASN A 49 -9.39 0.01 -7.56
C ASN A 49 -8.16 0.93 -7.81
N ALA A 50 -7.59 0.91 -9.01
CA ALA A 50 -6.40 1.71 -9.33
C ALA A 50 -6.59 3.20 -9.03
N THR A 51 -7.73 3.77 -9.44
CA THR A 51 -8.05 5.18 -9.22
C THR A 51 -8.09 5.54 -7.73
N GLY A 52 -8.78 4.73 -6.92
CA GLY A 52 -8.87 4.94 -5.47
C GLY A 52 -7.53 4.72 -4.76
N PHE A 53 -6.72 3.78 -5.26
CA PHE A 53 -5.37 3.53 -4.76
C PHE A 53 -4.47 4.75 -4.94
N TYR A 54 -4.40 5.31 -6.16
CA TYR A 54 -3.61 6.52 -6.40
C TYR A 54 -4.12 7.73 -5.62
N ALA A 55 -5.45 7.90 -5.53
CA ALA A 55 -6.03 8.97 -4.72
C ALA A 55 -5.64 8.85 -3.23
N ALA A 56 -5.59 7.63 -2.70
CA ALA A 56 -5.14 7.38 -1.33
C ALA A 56 -3.65 7.73 -1.15
N LEU A 57 -2.78 7.38 -2.11
CA LEU A 57 -1.36 7.76 -2.07
C LEU A 57 -1.15 9.26 -2.12
N ASP A 58 -1.84 9.94 -3.04
CA ASP A 58 -1.77 11.38 -3.20
C ASP A 58 -2.25 12.09 -1.92
N SER A 59 -3.34 11.62 -1.30
CA SER A 59 -3.85 12.15 -0.03
C SER A 59 -2.87 11.98 1.15
N LEU A 60 -2.00 10.97 1.08
CA LEU A 60 -0.98 10.68 2.09
C LEU A 60 0.39 11.28 1.74
N SER A 61 0.48 12.06 0.66
CA SER A 61 1.73 12.64 0.15
C SER A 61 2.80 11.58 -0.15
N ILE A 62 2.39 10.43 -0.71
CA ILE A 62 3.28 9.36 -1.14
C ILE A 62 3.47 9.48 -2.67
N PRO A 63 4.71 9.70 -3.17
CA PRO A 63 4.94 9.81 -4.60
C PRO A 63 4.80 8.44 -5.28
N ARG A 64 4.27 8.41 -6.51
CA ARG A 64 4.13 7.16 -7.29
C ARG A 64 5.45 6.46 -7.54
N SER A 65 6.56 7.18 -7.58
CA SER A 65 7.91 6.61 -7.69
C SER A 65 8.32 5.75 -6.49
N ALA A 66 7.59 5.83 -5.36
CA ALA A 66 7.75 4.94 -4.22
C ALA A 66 7.07 3.58 -4.40
N LEU A 67 6.18 3.43 -5.40
CA LEU A 67 5.56 2.15 -5.74
C LEU A 67 6.55 1.25 -6.44
N LYS A 68 7.18 0.39 -5.65
CA LYS A 68 8.13 -0.62 -6.12
C LYS A 68 7.87 -1.95 -5.41
N THR A 69 8.27 -3.03 -6.05
CA THR A 69 8.30 -4.35 -5.41
C THR A 69 9.31 -4.31 -4.27
N GLY A 70 8.84 -4.65 -3.06
CA GLY A 70 9.68 -4.59 -1.85
C GLY A 70 9.93 -3.17 -1.34
N ALA A 71 9.08 -2.20 -1.72
CA ALA A 71 9.18 -0.83 -1.24
C ALA A 71 9.11 -0.76 0.30
N ASP A 72 10.04 -0.04 0.90
CA ASP A 72 10.00 0.43 2.29
C ASP A 72 10.38 1.91 2.28
N TRP A 73 9.40 2.74 1.94
CA TRP A 73 9.56 4.17 1.74
C TRP A 73 9.03 4.94 2.95
N SER A 74 9.82 5.91 3.39
CA SER A 74 9.43 6.90 4.39
C SER A 74 9.91 8.26 3.91
N GLY A 75 8.99 9.21 3.80
CA GLY A 75 9.27 10.60 3.48
C GLY A 75 9.52 11.47 4.71
N ARG A 76 9.85 10.87 5.86
CA ARG A 76 10.34 11.59 7.05
C ARG A 76 11.66 12.30 6.77
#